data_AF-A0A2L2N4Y4-F1
#
_entry.id   AF-A0A2L2N4Y4-F1
#
_cell.length_a   1.000
_cell.length_b   1.000
_cell.length_c   1.000
_cell.angle_alpha   90.00
_cell.angle_beta   90.00
_cell.angle_gamma   90.00
#
_symmetry.space_group_name_H-M   'P 1'
#
loop_
_entity.id
_entity.type
_entity.pdbx_description
1 polymer ?
#
loop_
_entity_poly.entity_id
_entity_poly.type
_entity_poly.pdbx_seq_one_letter_code
_entity_poly.pdbx_strand_id
1 'polypeptide(L)'
;MVMDIATLAKELTDFLTPVIPFLIETTERIAAGEAIKRLSAAGWEQAKALWEKLKPRVEAKPNLQEALQDVAQDPKNEDAQVSLRYQFTKLLTQDPTLAAEIAKILQSQNPVQLGKYNLNIGTATDLAIGDNARLVKPTFSGNVEGSYIGVAGGDVKIATSQSSGIDIRTLFDSVLDRVRKRPADPHVDITEIIGYIDNIRNEVASGQKANLTKLGRWLKHLAEIAPDIHEPIIAILERPDIAEPVRLLAADVRKVN
;
A
#
# COMPACT_ATOMS: atom_id res chain seq x y z
N MET A 1 14.38 5.95 15.47
CA MET A 1 14.22 7.42 15.43
C MET A 1 13.21 7.79 16.49
N VAL A 2 13.57 8.68 17.41
CA VAL A 2 12.61 9.24 18.37
C VAL A 2 11.72 10.21 17.59
N MET A 3 10.41 10.03 17.66
CA MET A 3 9.44 10.89 16.97
C MET A 3 9.55 12.32 17.52
N ASP A 4 9.47 13.32 16.63
CA ASP A 4 9.49 14.73 17.03
C ASP A 4 8.22 15.10 17.83
N ILE A 5 8.33 16.01 18.80
CA ILE A 5 7.20 16.39 19.68
C ILE A 5 6.08 17.07 18.90
N ALA A 6 6.39 17.87 17.87
CA ALA A 6 5.36 18.49 17.03
C ALA A 6 4.64 17.45 16.17
N THR A 7 5.37 16.43 15.68
CA THR A 7 4.76 15.28 15.00
C THR A 7 3.86 14.49 15.93
N LEU A 8 4.33 14.16 17.15
CA LEU A 8 3.55 13.45 18.16
C LEU A 8 2.27 14.21 18.53
N ALA A 9 2.37 15.52 18.75
CA ALA A 9 1.21 16.36 19.06
C ALA A 9 0.19 16.37 17.91
N LYS A 10 0.67 16.44 16.66
CA LYS A 10 -0.19 16.37 15.47
C LYS A 10 -0.91 15.02 15.39
N GLU A 11 -0.18 13.91 15.50
CA GLU A 11 -0.77 12.56 15.44
C GLU A 11 -1.78 12.33 16.57
N LEU A 12 -1.48 12.81 17.78
CA LEU A 12 -2.40 12.74 18.90
C LEU A 12 -3.69 13.52 18.62
N THR A 13 -3.59 14.74 18.10
CA THR A 13 -4.75 15.54 17.70
C THR A 13 -5.55 14.80 16.62
N ASP A 14 -4.91 14.36 15.54
CA ASP A 14 -5.58 13.70 14.42
C ASP A 14 -6.31 12.41 14.86
N PHE A 15 -5.70 11.64 15.76
CA PHE A 15 -6.26 10.40 16.29
C PHE A 15 -7.46 10.64 17.21
N LEU A 16 -7.39 11.66 18.08
CA LEU A 16 -8.43 11.94 19.05
C LEU A 16 -9.59 12.74 18.45
N THR A 17 -9.38 13.66 17.51
CA THR A 17 -10.43 14.51 16.89
C THR A 17 -11.75 13.79 16.58
N PRO A 18 -11.79 12.62 15.88
CA PRO A 18 -13.05 11.96 15.56
C PRO A 18 -13.83 11.42 16.77
N VAL A 19 -13.16 11.27 17.93
CA VAL A 19 -13.71 10.65 19.14
C VAL A 19 -13.65 11.53 20.39
N ILE A 20 -13.01 12.71 20.34
CA ILE A 20 -13.02 13.71 21.43
C ILE A 20 -14.42 13.95 21.99
N PRO A 21 -15.48 14.17 21.16
CA PRO A 21 -16.82 14.39 21.68
C PRO A 21 -17.28 13.26 22.62
N PHE A 22 -16.95 12.02 22.29
CA PHE A 22 -17.33 10.83 23.04
C PHE A 22 -16.41 10.52 24.23
N LEU A 23 -15.20 11.06 24.25
CA LEU A 23 -14.28 10.93 25.38
C LEU A 23 -14.62 11.91 26.51
N ILE A 24 -15.16 13.08 26.14
CA ILE A 24 -15.65 14.10 27.08
C ILE A 24 -17.06 13.73 27.58
N GLU A 25 -17.90 13.18 26.69
CA GLU A 25 -19.25 12.75 27.05
C GLU A 25 -19.23 11.42 27.83
N THR A 26 -19.61 11.46 29.11
CA THR A 26 -19.56 10.32 30.04
C THR A 26 -20.67 9.28 29.84
N THR A 27 -21.45 9.34 28.77
CA THR A 27 -22.48 8.35 28.43
C THR A 27 -21.84 7.11 27.77
N GLU A 28 -21.05 6.37 28.55
CA GLU A 28 -20.13 5.30 28.10
C GLU A 28 -20.71 4.34 27.04
N ARG A 29 -21.99 3.96 27.17
CA ARG A 29 -22.64 3.00 26.27
C ARG A 29 -22.93 3.56 24.86
N ILE A 30 -23.34 4.82 24.77
CA ILE A 30 -23.66 5.47 23.49
C ILE A 30 -22.36 5.94 22.82
N ALA A 31 -21.47 6.53 23.62
CA ALA A 31 -20.12 6.93 23.24
C ALA A 31 -19.32 5.77 22.61
N ALA A 32 -19.31 4.59 23.23
CA ALA A 32 -18.60 3.43 22.70
C ALA A 32 -19.16 2.96 21.36
N GLY A 33 -20.49 2.94 21.17
CA GLY A 33 -21.10 2.47 19.93
C GLY A 33 -20.77 3.35 18.71
N GLU A 34 -20.77 4.67 18.87
CA GLU A 34 -20.41 5.61 17.80
C GLU A 34 -18.91 5.75 17.61
N ALA A 35 -18.14 5.74 18.70
CA ALA A 35 -16.69 5.73 18.62
C ALA A 35 -16.19 4.46 17.91
N ILE A 36 -16.77 3.28 18.17
CA ILE A 36 -16.43 2.01 17.49
C ILE A 36 -16.75 2.04 15.98
N LYS A 37 -17.73 2.85 15.56
CA LYS A 37 -18.03 3.08 14.14
C LYS A 37 -16.98 3.97 13.46
N ARG A 38 -16.35 4.89 14.21
CA ARG A 38 -15.36 5.86 13.69
C ARG A 38 -13.93 5.35 13.81
N LEU A 39 -13.62 4.71 14.93
CA LEU A 39 -12.39 4.00 15.24
C LEU A 39 -12.80 2.55 15.49
N SER A 40 -12.12 1.56 14.92
CA SER A 40 -12.41 0.15 15.26
C SER A 40 -12.43 -0.10 16.78
N ALA A 41 -12.97 -1.23 17.25
CA ALA A 41 -12.98 -1.57 18.67
C ALA A 41 -11.59 -1.45 19.34
N ALA A 42 -10.54 -1.85 18.61
CA ALA A 42 -9.15 -1.65 18.99
C ALA A 42 -8.76 -0.17 19.12
N GLY A 43 -9.12 0.66 18.14
CA GLY A 43 -8.85 2.10 18.16
C GLY A 43 -9.58 2.83 19.28
N TRP A 44 -10.78 2.38 19.68
CA TRP A 44 -11.51 2.93 20.82
C TRP A 44 -10.83 2.63 22.17
N GLU A 45 -10.35 1.40 22.38
CA GLU A 45 -9.58 1.07 23.59
C GLU A 45 -8.28 1.88 23.68
N GLN A 46 -7.61 2.08 22.54
CA GLN A 46 -6.42 2.93 22.45
C GLN A 46 -6.73 4.40 22.76
N ALA A 47 -7.83 4.95 22.22
CA ALA A 47 -8.29 6.31 22.53
C ALA A 47 -8.60 6.49 24.02
N LYS A 48 -9.24 5.51 24.66
CA LYS A 48 -9.48 5.52 26.12
C LYS A 48 -8.17 5.48 26.91
N ALA A 49 -7.22 4.63 26.51
CA ALA A 49 -5.91 4.55 27.17
C ALA A 49 -5.14 5.88 27.08
N LEU A 50 -5.20 6.57 25.92
CA LEU A 50 -4.63 7.91 25.75
C LEU A 50 -5.35 8.93 26.62
N TRP A 51 -6.68 8.89 26.65
CA TRP A 51 -7.49 9.81 27.43
C TRP A 51 -7.24 9.69 28.93
N GLU A 52 -7.13 8.47 29.48
CA GLU A 52 -6.80 8.24 30.89
C GLU A 52 -5.46 8.88 31.30
N LYS A 53 -4.49 8.91 30.38
CA LYS A 53 -3.19 9.57 30.60
C LYS A 53 -3.28 11.09 30.50
N LEU A 54 -4.11 11.60 29.60
CA LEU A 54 -4.27 13.03 29.34
C LEU A 54 -5.18 13.73 30.35
N LYS A 55 -6.24 13.06 30.81
CA LYS A 55 -7.27 13.59 31.71
C LYS A 55 -6.73 14.38 32.90
N PRO A 56 -5.80 13.86 33.74
CA PRO A 56 -5.29 14.63 34.87
C PRO A 56 -4.54 15.90 34.45
N ARG A 57 -4.00 15.95 33.22
CA ARG A 57 -3.28 17.12 32.69
C ARG A 57 -4.20 18.12 32.02
N VAL A 58 -5.30 17.63 31.43
CA VAL A 58 -6.39 18.43 30.89
C VAL A 58 -7.10 19.16 32.03
N GLU A 59 -7.47 18.44 33.08
CA GLU A 59 -8.14 19.02 34.26
C GLU A 59 -7.26 20.05 34.99
N ALA A 60 -5.94 19.87 34.96
CA ALA A 60 -4.99 20.82 35.54
C ALA A 60 -4.76 22.09 34.68
N LYS A 61 -5.25 22.12 33.42
CA LYS A 61 -4.94 23.17 32.45
C LYS A 61 -6.20 23.69 31.74
N PRO A 62 -6.77 24.83 32.20
CA PRO A 62 -8.00 25.40 31.64
C PRO A 62 -7.92 25.66 30.13
N ASN A 63 -6.76 26.11 29.65
CA ASN A 63 -6.50 26.37 28.23
C ASN A 63 -6.50 25.11 27.35
N LEU A 64 -6.19 23.94 27.92
CA LEU A 64 -6.25 22.67 27.20
C LEU A 64 -7.70 22.12 27.19
N GLN A 65 -8.43 22.34 28.28
CA GLN A 65 -9.85 22.00 28.36
C GLN A 65 -10.69 22.79 27.36
N GLU A 66 -10.46 24.10 27.24
CA GLU A 66 -11.14 24.96 26.25
C GLU A 66 -10.87 24.49 24.82
N ALA A 67 -9.60 24.26 24.45
CA ALA A 67 -9.25 23.77 23.12
C ALA A 67 -9.84 22.37 22.81
N LEU A 68 -9.96 21.50 23.81
CA LEU A 68 -10.63 20.22 23.66
C LEU A 68 -12.14 20.40 23.44
N GLN A 69 -12.76 21.34 24.14
CA GLN A 69 -14.18 21.62 24.01
C GLN A 69 -14.53 22.27 22.67
N ASP A 70 -13.67 23.14 22.15
CA ASP A 70 -13.82 23.72 20.81
C ASP A 70 -13.78 22.64 19.72
N VAL A 71 -12.82 21.71 19.80
CA VAL A 71 -12.73 20.56 18.88
C VAL A 71 -13.88 19.57 19.10
N ALA A 72 -14.42 19.45 20.32
CA ALA A 72 -15.57 18.61 20.59
C ALA A 72 -16.85 19.15 19.94
N GLN A 73 -17.04 20.48 19.97
CA GLN A 73 -18.19 21.15 19.38
C GLN A 73 -18.11 21.17 17.86
N ASP A 74 -16.94 21.45 17.30
CA ASP A 74 -16.70 21.40 15.86
C ASP A 74 -15.38 20.68 15.52
N PRO A 75 -15.42 19.34 15.37
CA PRO A 75 -14.25 18.56 15.02
C PRO A 75 -13.63 18.91 13.67
N LYS A 76 -14.32 19.66 12.80
CA LYS A 76 -13.83 20.04 11.46
C LYS A 76 -13.23 21.44 11.42
N ASN A 77 -13.31 22.21 12.51
CA ASN A 77 -12.73 23.53 12.59
C ASN A 77 -11.20 23.45 12.65
N GLU A 78 -10.54 23.91 11.58
CA GLU A 78 -9.08 23.88 11.46
C GLU A 78 -8.39 24.73 12.54
N ASP A 79 -8.95 25.89 12.89
CA ASP A 79 -8.38 26.77 13.92
C ASP A 79 -8.44 26.11 15.31
N ALA A 80 -9.54 25.40 15.61
CA ALA A 80 -9.69 24.64 16.85
C ALA A 80 -8.68 23.48 16.93
N GLN A 81 -8.50 22.73 15.83
CA GLN A 81 -7.49 21.66 15.77
C GLN A 81 -6.06 22.20 15.90
N VAL A 82 -5.76 23.34 15.30
CA VAL A 82 -4.46 24.02 15.42
C VAL A 82 -4.21 24.44 16.88
N SER A 83 -5.21 25.02 17.53
CA SER A 83 -5.15 25.39 18.95
C SER A 83 -4.89 24.18 19.85
N LEU A 84 -5.64 23.09 19.65
CA LEU A 84 -5.47 21.85 20.41
C LEU A 84 -4.07 21.25 20.22
N ARG A 85 -3.59 21.17 18.97
CA ARG A 85 -2.24 20.69 18.65
C ARG A 85 -1.17 21.54 19.33
N TYR A 86 -1.34 22.86 19.37
CA TYR A 86 -0.43 23.76 20.06
C TYR A 86 -0.40 23.50 21.57
N GLN A 87 -1.55 23.30 22.21
CA GLN A 87 -1.61 22.99 23.64
C GLN A 87 -1.01 21.61 23.96
N PHE A 88 -1.25 20.60 23.11
CA PHE A 88 -0.57 19.30 23.25
C PHE A 88 0.94 19.42 23.07
N THR A 89 1.42 20.19 22.08
CA THR A 89 2.85 20.43 21.89
C THR A 89 3.49 21.01 23.16
N LYS A 90 2.84 22.01 23.78
CA LYS A 90 3.29 22.57 25.07
C LYS A 90 3.28 21.55 26.20
N LEU A 91 2.21 20.75 26.31
CA LEU A 91 2.08 19.74 27.35
C LEU A 91 3.19 18.68 27.24
N LEU A 92 3.43 18.15 26.04
CA LEU A 92 4.39 17.09 25.77
C LEU A 92 5.84 17.59 25.87
N THR A 93 6.09 18.86 25.56
CA THR A 93 7.40 19.50 25.79
C THR A 93 7.69 19.65 27.29
N GLN A 94 6.67 19.98 28.09
CA GLN A 94 6.80 20.16 29.54
C GLN A 94 6.90 18.83 30.30
N ASP A 95 6.35 17.75 29.73
CA ASP A 95 6.44 16.41 30.30
C ASP A 95 6.93 15.39 29.26
N PRO A 96 8.26 15.23 29.15
CA PRO A 96 8.87 14.24 28.27
C PRO A 96 8.49 12.79 28.62
N THR A 97 8.18 12.49 29.88
CA THR A 97 7.76 11.16 30.31
C THR A 97 6.38 10.84 29.74
N LEU A 98 5.44 11.78 29.87
CA LEU A 98 4.11 11.68 29.25
C LEU A 98 4.22 11.58 27.72
N ALA A 99 5.13 12.35 27.11
CA ALA A 99 5.37 12.26 25.68
C ALA A 99 5.83 10.87 25.23
N ALA A 100 6.75 10.25 25.97
CA ALA A 100 7.19 8.88 25.70
C ALA A 100 6.07 7.85 25.89
N GLU A 101 5.24 8.00 26.93
CA GLU A 101 4.08 7.12 27.16
C GLU A 101 3.05 7.24 26.04
N ILE A 102 2.70 8.46 25.63
CA ILE A 102 1.74 8.72 24.54
C ILE A 102 2.29 8.21 23.21
N ALA A 103 3.58 8.46 22.92
CA ALA A 103 4.22 7.92 21.72
C ALA A 103 4.15 6.39 21.69
N LYS A 104 4.39 5.72 22.83
CA LYS A 104 4.27 4.26 22.92
C LYS A 104 2.85 3.76 22.69
N ILE A 105 1.83 4.46 23.21
CA ILE A 105 0.42 4.10 23.03
C ILE A 105 -0.03 4.35 21.59
N LEU A 106 0.40 5.44 20.94
CA LEU A 106 0.10 5.71 19.52
C LEU A 106 0.83 4.72 18.59
N GLN A 107 2.08 4.39 18.90
CA GLN A 107 2.89 3.43 18.16
C GLN A 107 2.53 1.97 18.43
N SER A 108 1.80 1.67 19.51
CA SER A 108 1.08 0.42 19.62
C SER A 108 -0.12 0.42 18.66
N GLN A 109 0.16 0.52 17.35
CA GLN A 109 -0.69 -0.11 16.35
C GLN A 109 -0.77 -1.57 16.77
N ASN A 110 -1.91 -2.02 17.31
CA ASN A 110 -2.08 -3.36 17.87
C ASN A 110 -1.29 -4.39 17.05
N PRO A 111 -0.07 -4.77 17.50
CA PRO A 111 0.52 -5.97 16.95
C PRO A 111 -0.39 -7.06 17.47
N VAL A 112 -0.89 -7.92 16.59
CA VAL A 112 -1.53 -9.14 17.04
C VAL A 112 -0.49 -9.87 17.90
N GLN A 113 -0.63 -9.79 19.23
CA GLN A 113 0.29 -10.42 20.16
C GLN A 113 0.02 -11.92 20.11
N LEU A 114 0.99 -12.68 19.59
CA LEU A 114 1.00 -14.13 19.60
C LEU A 114 2.05 -14.60 20.60
N GLY A 115 1.69 -14.57 21.88
CA GLY A 115 2.55 -15.04 22.96
C GLY A 115 3.89 -14.31 22.99
N LYS A 116 5.00 -15.00 22.67
CA LYS A 116 6.37 -14.47 22.81
C LYS A 116 6.94 -13.70 21.60
N TYR A 117 6.18 -13.57 20.51
CA TYR A 117 6.68 -12.90 19.29
C TYR A 117 5.79 -11.74 18.88
N ASN A 118 6.44 -10.63 18.50
CA ASN A 118 5.79 -9.49 17.85
C ASN A 118 5.72 -9.77 16.35
N LEU A 119 4.52 -9.77 15.77
CA LEU A 119 4.32 -9.86 14.33
C LEU A 119 4.03 -8.47 13.77
N ASN A 120 4.91 -7.96 12.93
CA ASN A 120 4.68 -6.72 12.17
C ASN A 120 4.06 -7.08 10.82
N ILE A 121 2.83 -6.61 10.59
CA ILE A 121 2.00 -6.99 9.44
C ILE A 121 2.16 -5.99 8.27
N GLY A 122 2.88 -4.87 8.48
CA GLY A 122 3.16 -3.89 7.44
C GLY A 122 1.90 -3.44 6.70
N THR A 123 1.87 -3.61 5.38
CA THR A 123 0.75 -3.24 4.50
C THR A 123 -0.11 -4.43 4.05
N ALA A 124 0.01 -5.61 4.66
CA ALA A 124 -0.74 -6.78 4.23
C ALA A 124 -2.25 -6.61 4.45
N THR A 125 -3.07 -7.10 3.50
CA THR A 125 -4.54 -6.98 3.55
C THR A 125 -5.21 -8.12 4.30
N ASP A 126 -4.60 -9.32 4.33
CA ASP A 126 -5.22 -10.53 4.86
C ASP A 126 -4.23 -11.38 5.66
N LEU A 127 -4.60 -11.73 6.90
CA LEU A 127 -3.85 -12.61 7.79
C LEU A 127 -4.82 -13.38 8.70
N ALA A 128 -4.68 -14.71 8.77
CA ALA A 128 -5.38 -15.53 9.76
C ALA A 128 -4.40 -16.44 10.50
N ILE A 129 -4.47 -16.42 11.83
CA ILE A 129 -3.62 -17.21 12.72
C ILE A 129 -4.48 -17.74 13.87
N GLY A 130 -4.28 -19.00 14.26
CA GLY A 130 -4.97 -19.65 15.39
C GLY A 130 -5.43 -21.08 15.08
N ASP A 131 -5.75 -21.85 16.12
CA ASP A 131 -6.35 -23.18 15.98
C ASP A 131 -7.73 -23.05 15.32
N ASN A 132 -7.95 -23.75 14.21
CA ASN A 132 -9.14 -23.65 13.35
C ASN A 132 -9.35 -22.29 12.65
N ALA A 133 -8.31 -21.46 12.52
CA ALA A 133 -8.40 -20.23 11.75
C ALA A 133 -8.71 -20.55 10.26
N ARG A 134 -9.80 -19.99 9.73
CA ARG A 134 -10.28 -20.27 8.37
C ARG A 134 -10.36 -18.99 7.55
N LEU A 135 -9.56 -18.91 6.50
CA LEU A 135 -9.74 -17.93 5.44
C LEU A 135 -10.72 -18.48 4.39
N VAL A 136 -11.78 -17.73 4.10
CA VAL A 136 -12.79 -18.12 3.10
C VAL A 136 -12.50 -17.38 1.80
N LYS A 137 -11.97 -18.10 0.80
CA LYS A 137 -11.61 -17.58 -0.53
C LYS A 137 -10.62 -16.39 -0.51
N PRO A 138 -9.49 -16.47 0.22
CA PRO A 138 -8.49 -15.41 0.16
C PRO A 138 -7.86 -15.35 -1.23
N THR A 139 -7.52 -14.14 -1.69
CA THR A 139 -6.70 -13.94 -2.90
C THR A 139 -5.38 -13.33 -2.47
N PHE A 140 -4.29 -14.04 -2.67
CA PHE A 140 -2.94 -13.54 -2.40
C PHE A 140 -2.24 -13.25 -3.72
N SER A 141 -1.68 -12.05 -3.87
CA SER A 141 -0.88 -11.64 -5.03
C SER A 141 0.44 -11.04 -4.57
N GLY A 142 1.50 -11.21 -5.38
CA GLY A 142 2.85 -10.72 -5.07
C GLY A 142 3.94 -11.67 -5.55
N ASN A 143 5.18 -11.17 -5.66
CA ASN A 143 6.35 -11.98 -5.96
C ASN A 143 6.86 -12.64 -4.67
N VAL A 144 7.18 -13.94 -4.74
CA VAL A 144 7.91 -14.65 -3.70
C VAL A 144 9.34 -14.85 -4.19
N GLU A 145 10.28 -14.04 -3.70
CA GLU A 145 11.70 -14.15 -4.03
C GLU A 145 12.48 -14.53 -2.77
N GLY A 146 13.30 -15.58 -2.85
CA GLY A 146 14.17 -16.03 -1.75
C GLY A 146 13.48 -16.68 -0.54
N SER A 147 12.19 -17.04 -0.62
CA SER A 147 11.43 -17.69 0.47
C SER A 147 10.67 -18.93 0.01
N TYR A 148 10.38 -19.87 0.93
CA TYR A 148 9.60 -21.08 0.66
C TYR A 148 8.13 -20.89 1.06
N ILE A 149 7.20 -21.43 0.26
CA ILE A 149 5.79 -21.58 0.66
C ILE A 149 5.66 -22.96 1.33
N GLY A 150 5.57 -22.98 2.67
CA GLY A 150 5.31 -24.20 3.42
C GLY A 150 3.81 -24.40 3.64
N VAL A 151 3.27 -25.52 3.17
CA VAL A 151 1.88 -25.92 3.49
C VAL A 151 1.92 -27.29 4.15
N ALA A 152 1.28 -27.43 5.32
CA ALA A 152 1.18 -28.67 6.05
C ALA A 152 -0.29 -28.96 6.40
N GLY A 153 -0.80 -30.13 6.02
CA GLY A 153 -2.18 -30.57 6.25
C GLY A 153 -2.60 -31.67 5.26
N GLY A 154 -3.50 -32.57 5.68
CA GLY A 154 -3.86 -33.79 4.93
C GLY A 154 -4.63 -33.57 3.62
N ASP A 155 -5.28 -32.41 3.43
CA ASP A 155 -6.18 -32.13 2.29
C ASP A 155 -5.75 -30.92 1.46
N VAL A 156 -4.44 -30.72 1.32
CA VAL A 156 -3.88 -29.58 0.59
C VAL A 156 -3.83 -29.89 -0.91
N LYS A 157 -4.61 -29.15 -1.72
CA LYS A 157 -4.48 -29.13 -3.18
C LYS A 157 -3.73 -27.88 -3.63
N ILE A 158 -2.42 -27.99 -3.78
CA ILE A 158 -1.60 -26.94 -4.39
C ILE A 158 -1.53 -27.20 -5.90
N ALA A 159 -2.14 -26.32 -6.69
CA ALA A 159 -1.84 -26.21 -8.11
C ALA A 159 -0.74 -25.15 -8.28
N THR A 160 0.51 -25.58 -8.39
CA THR A 160 1.58 -24.68 -8.83
C THR A 160 1.68 -24.75 -10.34
N SER A 161 1.40 -23.63 -11.02
CA SER A 161 1.88 -23.44 -12.38
C SER A 161 3.32 -22.94 -12.26
N GLN A 162 4.27 -23.84 -12.07
CA GLN A 162 5.68 -23.51 -12.32
C GLN A 162 5.80 -23.21 -13.81
N SER A 163 5.82 -21.93 -14.20
CA SER A 163 6.39 -21.59 -15.50
C SER A 163 7.90 -21.77 -15.36
N SER A 164 8.41 -22.93 -15.75
CA SER A 164 9.83 -23.16 -16.04
C SER A 164 10.32 -22.36 -17.26
N GLY A 165 9.57 -21.34 -17.70
CA GLY A 165 9.97 -20.39 -18.72
C GLY A 165 10.55 -19.15 -18.06
N ILE A 166 11.61 -18.60 -18.64
CA ILE A 166 12.06 -17.24 -18.38
C ILE A 166 10.83 -16.34 -18.31
N ASP A 167 10.68 -15.56 -17.24
CA ASP A 167 9.53 -14.67 -17.10
C ASP A 167 9.51 -13.76 -18.32
N ILE A 168 8.50 -13.93 -19.18
CA ILE A 168 8.37 -13.19 -20.43
C ILE A 168 8.51 -11.70 -20.16
N ARG A 169 8.07 -11.21 -18.99
CA ARG A 169 8.21 -9.80 -18.60
C ARG A 169 9.67 -9.37 -18.48
N THR A 170 10.53 -10.22 -17.92
CA THR A 170 11.97 -9.95 -17.77
C THR A 170 12.71 -9.89 -19.11
N LEU A 171 12.20 -10.54 -20.15
CA LEU A 171 12.78 -10.44 -21.50
C LEU A 171 12.68 -9.01 -22.06
N PHE A 172 11.59 -8.29 -21.75
CA PHE A 172 11.37 -6.92 -22.22
C PHE A 172 12.16 -5.87 -21.44
N ASP A 173 12.61 -6.18 -20.22
CA ASP A 173 13.34 -5.21 -19.37
C ASP A 173 14.64 -4.75 -20.03
N SER A 174 15.34 -5.65 -20.73
CA SER A 174 16.55 -5.32 -21.50
C SER A 174 16.27 -4.30 -22.63
N VAL A 175 15.10 -4.36 -23.24
CA VAL A 175 14.68 -3.43 -24.31
C VAL A 175 14.25 -2.10 -23.71
N LEU A 176 13.50 -2.12 -22.60
CA LEU A 176 13.10 -0.91 -21.87
C LEU A 176 14.32 -0.12 -21.40
N ASP A 177 15.36 -0.79 -20.90
CA ASP A 177 16.61 -0.14 -20.51
C ASP A 177 17.36 0.47 -21.68
N ARG A 178 17.28 -0.15 -22.87
CA ARG A 178 17.84 0.43 -24.10
C ARG A 178 17.09 1.69 -24.51
N VAL A 179 15.76 1.67 -24.43
CA VAL A 179 14.90 2.84 -24.74
C VAL A 179 15.20 4.02 -23.82
N ARG A 180 15.33 3.77 -22.51
CA ARG A 180 15.65 4.82 -21.51
C ARG A 180 17.02 5.47 -21.73
N LYS A 181 17.95 4.75 -22.36
CA LYS A 181 19.30 5.22 -22.67
C LYS A 181 19.41 5.86 -24.06
N ARG A 182 18.33 5.93 -24.83
CA ARG A 182 18.35 6.57 -26.15
C ARG A 182 18.69 8.06 -26.00
N PRO A 183 19.51 8.62 -26.90
CA PRO A 183 19.67 10.06 -27.00
C PRO A 183 18.31 10.73 -27.20
N ALA A 184 18.11 11.92 -26.63
CA ALA A 184 16.89 12.68 -26.83
C ALA A 184 16.71 12.99 -28.32
N ASP A 185 15.59 12.55 -28.89
CA ASP A 185 15.19 12.82 -30.27
C ASP A 185 13.96 13.73 -30.24
N PRO A 186 14.02 14.96 -30.81
CA PRO A 186 12.90 15.89 -30.83
C PRO A 186 11.64 15.36 -31.53
N HIS A 187 11.76 14.33 -32.36
CA HIS A 187 10.67 13.78 -33.16
C HIS A 187 10.08 12.48 -32.58
N VAL A 188 10.61 11.99 -31.46
CA VAL A 188 10.24 10.70 -30.89
C VAL A 188 10.06 10.82 -29.37
N ASP A 189 8.82 10.64 -28.89
CA ASP A 189 8.54 10.60 -27.45
C ASP A 189 8.93 9.24 -26.85
N ILE A 190 9.95 9.26 -25.99
CA ILE A 190 10.44 8.08 -25.27
C ILE A 190 9.34 7.47 -24.40
N THR A 191 8.46 8.28 -23.81
CA THR A 191 7.35 7.83 -22.97
C THR A 191 6.33 7.05 -23.78
N GLU A 192 6.07 7.48 -25.01
CA GLU A 192 5.18 6.82 -25.94
C GLU A 192 5.73 5.44 -26.35
N ILE A 193 7.03 5.35 -26.66
CA ILE A 193 7.69 4.06 -26.95
C ILE A 193 7.58 3.11 -25.76
N ILE A 194 7.86 3.59 -24.55
CA ILE A 194 7.75 2.78 -23.32
C ILE A 194 6.32 2.25 -23.15
N GLY A 195 5.32 3.12 -23.36
CA GLY A 195 3.91 2.74 -23.30
C GLY A 195 3.54 1.64 -24.28
N TYR A 196 4.04 1.70 -25.53
CA TYR A 196 3.82 0.63 -26.51
C TYR A 196 4.50 -0.68 -26.10
N ILE A 197 5.73 -0.63 -25.60
CA ILE A 197 6.44 -1.83 -25.13
C ILE A 197 5.71 -2.48 -23.96
N ASP A 198 5.19 -1.68 -23.02
CA ASP A 198 4.41 -2.19 -21.89
C ASP A 198 3.10 -2.85 -22.33
N ASN A 199 2.40 -2.25 -23.30
CA ASN A 199 1.20 -2.84 -23.88
C ASN A 199 1.50 -4.17 -24.58
N ILE A 200 2.55 -4.23 -25.39
CA ILE A 200 3.02 -5.45 -26.05
C ILE A 200 3.35 -6.52 -25.00
N ARG A 201 4.15 -6.19 -24.00
CA ARG A 201 4.56 -7.10 -22.91
C ARG A 201 3.34 -7.70 -22.20
N ASN A 202 2.36 -6.88 -21.85
CA ASN A 202 1.15 -7.33 -21.14
C ASN A 202 0.26 -8.24 -22.01
N GLU A 203 0.15 -7.93 -23.30
CA GLU A 203 -0.64 -8.73 -24.24
C GLU A 203 0.04 -10.08 -24.51
N VAL A 204 1.37 -10.09 -24.67
CA VAL A 204 2.14 -11.34 -24.87
C VAL A 204 2.05 -12.23 -23.63
N ALA A 205 2.03 -11.65 -22.42
CA ALA A 205 1.80 -12.39 -21.18
C ALA A 205 0.42 -13.07 -21.11
N SER A 206 -0.53 -12.68 -21.96
CA SER A 206 -1.84 -13.35 -22.09
C SER A 206 -1.77 -14.63 -22.95
N GLY A 207 -0.61 -14.92 -23.56
CA GLY A 207 -0.29 -16.17 -24.23
C GLY A 207 -1.27 -16.52 -25.36
N GLN A 208 -1.89 -17.70 -25.30
CA GLN A 208 -2.85 -18.17 -26.31
C GLN A 208 -4.11 -17.29 -26.43
N LYS A 209 -4.37 -16.43 -25.44
CA LYS A 209 -5.51 -15.50 -25.45
C LYS A 209 -5.13 -14.09 -25.92
N ALA A 210 -3.89 -13.89 -26.37
CA ALA A 210 -3.42 -12.58 -26.82
C ALA A 210 -4.27 -12.05 -27.99
N ASN A 211 -4.58 -10.76 -27.93
CA ASN A 211 -5.25 -10.02 -28.98
C ASN A 211 -4.27 -9.67 -30.11
N LEU A 212 -4.16 -10.57 -31.09
CA LEU A 212 -3.23 -10.44 -32.21
C LEU A 212 -3.45 -9.18 -33.05
N THR A 213 -4.69 -8.69 -33.15
CA THR A 213 -5.01 -7.46 -33.88
C THR A 213 -4.40 -6.23 -33.20
N LYS A 214 -4.52 -6.13 -31.88
CA LYS A 214 -3.89 -5.04 -31.11
C LYS A 214 -2.38 -5.14 -31.18
N LEU A 215 -1.86 -6.34 -30.94
CA LEU A 215 -0.43 -6.61 -30.94
C LEU A 215 0.22 -6.23 -32.28
N GLY A 216 -0.41 -6.59 -33.40
CA GLY A 216 0.08 -6.24 -34.73
C GLY A 216 0.05 -4.75 -35.02
N ARG A 217 -0.94 -4.00 -34.51
CA ARG A 217 -0.98 -2.54 -34.64
C ARG A 217 0.15 -1.87 -33.88
N TRP A 218 0.39 -2.29 -32.64
CA TRP A 218 1.48 -1.74 -31.83
C TRP A 218 2.85 -2.05 -32.42
N LEU A 219 3.07 -3.27 -32.91
CA LEU A 219 4.35 -3.65 -33.54
C LEU A 219 4.62 -2.82 -34.81
N LYS A 220 3.62 -2.65 -35.68
CA LYS A 220 3.77 -1.83 -36.89
C LYS A 220 4.08 -0.37 -36.56
N HIS A 221 3.35 0.19 -35.61
CA HIS A 221 3.59 1.57 -35.20
C HIS A 221 4.97 1.74 -34.56
N LEU A 222 5.41 0.76 -33.75
CA LEU A 222 6.76 0.76 -33.18
C LEU A 222 7.86 0.72 -34.26
N ALA A 223 7.62 0.00 -35.37
CA ALA A 223 8.54 0.00 -36.51
C ALA A 223 8.66 1.37 -37.19
N GLU A 224 7.58 2.16 -37.22
CA GLU A 224 7.55 3.51 -37.79
C GLU A 224 8.32 4.51 -36.93
N ILE A 225 8.11 4.50 -35.60
CA ILE A 225 8.67 5.52 -34.69
C ILE A 225 10.02 5.13 -34.08
N ALA A 226 10.31 3.83 -34.00
CA ALA A 226 11.46 3.28 -33.29
C ALA A 226 11.97 1.98 -33.93
N PRO A 227 12.43 2.02 -35.20
CA PRO A 227 12.87 0.82 -35.91
C PRO A 227 14.03 0.09 -35.20
N ASP A 228 14.88 0.83 -34.47
CA ASP A 228 15.98 0.28 -33.67
C ASP A 228 15.54 -0.56 -32.46
N ILE A 229 14.30 -0.35 -32.00
CA ILE A 229 13.67 -1.03 -30.86
C ILE A 229 12.73 -2.14 -31.34
N HIS A 230 12.12 -1.96 -32.51
CA HIS A 230 11.23 -2.94 -33.12
C HIS A 230 11.91 -4.31 -33.27
N GLU A 231 13.14 -4.38 -33.80
CA GLU A 231 13.82 -5.67 -34.02
C GLU A 231 14.11 -6.46 -32.73
N PRO A 232 14.68 -5.85 -31.67
CA PRO A 232 14.79 -6.52 -30.37
C PRO A 232 13.47 -7.08 -29.82
N ILE A 233 12.35 -6.37 -30.04
CA ILE A 233 11.02 -6.85 -29.64
C ILE A 233 10.61 -8.07 -30.47
N ILE A 234 10.72 -8.01 -31.80
CA ILE A 234 10.39 -9.15 -32.66
C ILE A 234 11.24 -10.38 -32.29
N ALA A 235 12.53 -10.19 -32.02
CA ALA A 235 13.41 -11.27 -31.59
C ALA A 235 12.95 -11.94 -30.28
N ILE A 236 12.37 -11.18 -29.34
CA ILE A 236 11.75 -11.73 -28.13
C ILE A 236 10.49 -12.53 -28.51
N LEU A 237 9.65 -11.98 -29.37
CA LEU A 237 8.35 -12.58 -29.72
C LEU A 237 8.46 -13.87 -30.53
N GLU A 238 9.55 -14.10 -31.25
CA GLU A 238 9.76 -15.30 -32.04
C GLU A 238 10.29 -16.50 -31.25
N ARG A 239 10.72 -16.28 -30.01
CA ARG A 239 11.32 -17.31 -29.17
C ARG A 239 10.35 -18.48 -28.95
N PRO A 240 10.86 -19.72 -28.83
CA PRO A 240 10.01 -20.91 -28.75
C PRO A 240 9.15 -21.00 -27.47
N ASP A 241 9.51 -20.25 -26.42
CA ASP A 241 8.77 -20.10 -25.17
C ASP A 241 7.56 -19.15 -25.27
N ILE A 242 7.43 -18.39 -26.37
CA ILE A 242 6.26 -17.55 -26.65
C ILE A 242 5.14 -18.35 -27.31
N ALA A 243 3.89 -17.99 -27.00
CA ALA A 243 2.71 -18.63 -27.58
C ALA A 243 2.75 -18.59 -29.11
N GLU A 244 2.48 -19.73 -29.75
CA GLU A 244 2.56 -19.90 -31.21
C GLU A 244 1.82 -18.82 -32.02
N PRO A 245 0.58 -18.39 -31.67
CA PRO A 245 -0.10 -17.34 -32.44
C PRO A 245 0.63 -16.00 -32.42
N VAL A 246 1.31 -15.66 -31.31
CA VAL A 246 2.12 -14.46 -31.19
C VAL A 246 3.40 -14.57 -32.02
N ARG A 247 4.05 -15.75 -32.02
CA ARG A 247 5.24 -16.01 -32.84
C ARG A 247 4.94 -15.88 -34.33
N LEU A 248 3.82 -16.45 -34.78
CA LEU A 248 3.38 -16.37 -36.17
C LEU A 248 3.12 -14.91 -36.59
N LEU A 249 2.44 -14.15 -35.72
CA LEU A 249 2.23 -12.71 -35.95
C LEU A 249 3.56 -11.95 -36.04
N ALA A 250 4.51 -12.21 -35.15
CA ALA A 250 5.81 -11.53 -35.16
C ALA A 250 6.58 -11.81 -36.46
N ALA A 251 6.58 -13.06 -36.92
CA ALA A 251 7.20 -13.45 -38.19
C ALA A 251 6.51 -12.78 -39.40
N ASP A 252 5.19 -12.61 -39.37
CA ASP A 252 4.45 -11.91 -40.42
C ASP A 252 4.72 -10.40 -40.41
N VAL A 253 4.75 -9.76 -39.24
CA VAL A 253 5.09 -8.33 -39.13
C VAL A 253 6.51 -8.06 -39.63
N ARG A 254 7.47 -8.94 -39.32
CA ARG A 254 8.85 -8.83 -39.81
C ARG A 254 8.97 -8.90 -41.34
N LYS A 255 8.10 -9.65 -42.03
CA LYS A 255 8.15 -9.76 -43.50
C LYS A 255 7.57 -8.55 -44.22
N VAL A 256 6.75 -7.75 -43.54
CA VAL A 256 6.00 -6.63 -44.10
C VAL A 256 6.73 -5.29 -43.92
N ASN A 257 7.69 -5.24 -42.99
CA ASN A 257 8.54 -4.09 -42.70
C ASN A 257 9.96 -4.31 -43.25
#